data_AF-A0A8S4QGC4-F1
#
_entry.id   AF-A0A8S4QGC4-F1
#
_cell.length_a   1.000
_cell.length_b   1.000
_cell.length_c   1.000
_cell.angle_alpha   90.00
_cell.angle_beta   90.00
_cell.angle_gamma   90.00
#
_symmetry.space_group_name_H-M   'P 1'
#
loop_
_entity.id
_entity.type
_entity.pdbx_description
1 polymer ?
#
loop_
_entity_poly.entity_id
_entity_poly.type
_entity_poly.pdbx_seq_one_letter_code
_entity_poly.pdbx_strand_id
1 'polypeptide(L)' 'MVWVSCQGENPADRENIGPIQYLPYRGFPGYYFPYTNQEGYLSPLVAVHLQRPK' A
#
# COMPACT_ATOMS: atom_id res chain seq x y z
N MET A 1 6.74 -10.37 5.36
CA MET A 1 6.15 -9.12 4.84
C MET A 1 4.71 -9.06 5.30
N VAL A 2 4.22 -7.87 5.66
CA VAL A 2 2.80 -7.62 5.86
C VAL A 2 2.24 -7.20 4.50
N TRP A 3 1.33 -8.00 3.93
CA TRP A 3 0.83 -7.80 2.57
C TRP A 3 -0.21 -6.68 2.49
N VAL A 4 -0.22 -5.94 1.38
CA VAL A 4 -1.19 -4.87 1.11
C VAL A 4 -1.92 -5.14 -0.20
N SER A 5 -3.25 -4.99 -0.19
CA SER A 5 -4.09 -5.09 -1.37
C SER A 5 -5.17 -4.01 -1.32
N CYS A 6 -5.31 -3.27 -2.42
CA CYS A 6 -6.29 -2.22 -2.60
C CYS A 6 -7.32 -2.64 -3.66
N GLN A 7 -8.56 -2.20 -3.47
CA GLN A 7 -9.68 -2.42 -4.40
C GLN A 7 -10.66 -1.25 -4.31
N GLY A 8 -11.49 -1.07 -5.35
CA GLY A 8 -12.60 -0.12 -5.31
C GLY A 8 -13.66 -0.53 -4.29
N GLU A 9 -14.25 0.46 -3.61
CA GLU A 9 -15.26 0.27 -2.59
C GLU A 9 -16.59 -0.19 -3.22
N ASN A 10 -17.11 0.60 -4.17
CA ASN A 10 -18.35 0.31 -4.88
C ASN A 10 -18.11 -0.39 -6.23
N PRO A 11 -19.15 -0.99 -6.84
CA PRO A 11 -19.03 -1.59 -8.18
C PRO A 11 -18.47 -0.63 -9.23
N ALA A 12 -18.97 0.61 -9.27
CA ALA A 12 -18.47 1.64 -10.19
C ALA A 12 -16.99 1.98 -9.94
N ASP A 13 -16.54 2.00 -8.69
CA ASP A 13 -15.13 2.26 -8.38
C ASP A 13 -14.24 1.13 -8.88
N ARG A 14 -14.68 -0.13 -8.73
CA ARG A 14 -13.93 -1.31 -9.21
C ARG A 14 -13.80 -1.31 -10.74
N GLU A 15 -14.82 -0.82 -11.43
CA GLU A 15 -14.81 -0.70 -12.90
C GLU A 15 -13.92 0.45 -13.38
N ASN A 16 -13.81 1.54 -12.60
CA ASN A 16 -13.10 2.75 -12.99
C ASN A 16 -11.68 2.91 -12.42
N ILE A 17 -11.29 2.17 -11.38
CA ILE A 17 -10.00 2.34 -10.67
C ILE A 17 -8.75 2.14 -11.54
N GLY A 18 -8.87 1.36 -12.62
CA GLY A 18 -7.77 1.07 -13.54
C GLY A 18 -6.63 0.23 -12.91
N PRO A 19 -5.49 0.08 -13.61
CA PRO A 19 -4.36 -0.70 -13.09
C PRO A 19 -3.73 -0.04 -11.86
N ILE A 20 -3.45 -0.85 -10.83
CA ILE A 20 -2.81 -0.42 -9.58
C ILE A 20 -1.36 -0.89 -9.56
N GLN A 21 -0.43 0.04 -9.36
CA GLN A 21 0.98 -0.23 -9.13
C GLN A 21 1.34 0.09 -7.68
N TYR A 22 2.05 -0.83 -7.02
CA TYR A 22 2.56 -0.65 -5.66
C TYR A 22 4.05 -0.36 -5.73
N LEU A 23 4.49 0.70 -5.04
CA LEU A 23 5.88 1.13 -5.00
C LEU A 23 6.36 1.23 -3.55
N PRO A 24 7.61 0.82 -3.26
CA PRO A 24 8.53 0.10 -4.14
C PRO A 24 8.17 -1.37 -4.35
N TYR A 25 7.37 -1.96 -3.45
CA TYR A 25 6.86 -3.33 -3.53
C TYR A 25 5.53 -3.43 -2.80
N ARG A 26 4.84 -4.55 -2.96
CA ARG A 26 3.51 -4.78 -2.37
C ARG A 26 3.61 -5.20 -0.90
N GLY A 27 3.60 -4.20 0.00
CA GLY A 27 3.45 -4.41 1.44
C GLY A 27 4.57 -3.82 2.29
N PHE A 28 4.56 -4.13 3.58
CA PHE A 28 5.52 -3.62 4.56
C PHE A 28 6.54 -4.71 4.95
N PRO A 29 7.85 -4.40 5.00
CA PRO A 29 8.85 -5.36 5.42
C PRO A 29 8.69 -5.76 6.89
N GLY A 30 8.93 -7.02 7.20
CA GLY A 30 8.74 -7.55 8.56
C GLY A 30 9.72 -6.98 9.59
N TYR A 31 10.90 -6.51 9.15
CA TYR A 31 11.94 -5.98 10.04
C TYR A 31 11.59 -4.64 10.69
N TYR A 32 10.49 -3.99 10.29
CA TYR A 32 9.94 -2.82 10.99
C TYR A 32 9.14 -3.20 12.25
N PHE A 33 8.95 -4.49 12.52
CA PHE A 33 8.11 -4.99 13.61
C PHE A 33 8.86 -6.00 14.50
N PRO A 34 8.57 -6.04 15.82
CA PRO A 34 7.64 -5.16 16.54
C PRO A 34 8.21 -3.75 16.74
N TYR A 35 7.32 -2.76 16.88
CA TYR A 35 7.72 -1.42 17.28
C TYR A 35 8.09 -1.40 18.77
N THR A 36 9.28 -0.89 19.09
CA THR A 36 9.86 -0.90 20.46
C THR A 36 10.10 0.50 21.03
N ASN A 37 9.45 1.53 20.48
CA ASN A 37 9.58 2.93 20.91
C ASN A 37 10.99 3.52 20.76
N GLN A 38 11.70 3.12 19.72
CA GLN A 38 13.04 3.64 19.39
C GLN A 38 12.99 5.07 18.82
N GLU A 39 13.88 5.94 19.30
CA GLU A 39 14.01 7.32 18.80
C GLU A 39 14.37 7.32 17.32
N GLY A 40 13.74 8.20 16.54
CA GLY A 40 13.97 8.28 15.09
C GLY A 40 13.35 7.15 14.26
N TYR A 41 12.48 6.31 14.83
CA TYR A 41 11.73 5.32 14.07
C TYR A 41 10.89 5.98 12.97
N LEU A 42 11.07 5.51 11.73
CA LEU A 42 10.26 5.90 10.59
C LEU A 42 9.34 4.73 10.22
N SER A 43 8.03 4.95 10.29
CA SER A 43 7.05 3.98 9.85
C SER A 43 7.23 3.65 8.36
N PRO A 44 7.13 2.37 7.95
CA PRO A 44 7.27 2.00 6.55
C PRO A 44 6.09 2.54 5.73
N LEU A 45 6.35 2.97 4.50
CA LEU A 45 5.35 3.51 3.59
C LEU A 45 5.28 2.67 2.31
N VAL A 46 4.09 2.63 1.72
CA VAL A 46 3.83 2.09 0.37
C VAL A 46 3.08 3.15 -0.40
N ALA A 47 3.55 3.47 -1.60
CA ALA A 47 2.81 4.31 -2.53
C ALA A 47 1.95 3.43 -3.44
N VAL A 48 0.68 3.81 -3.59
CA VAL A 48 -0.28 3.17 -4.49
C VAL A 48 -0.53 4.13 -5.66
N HIS A 49 -0.11 3.74 -6.84
CA HIS A 49 -0.30 4.51 -8.06
C HIS A 49 -1.45 3.90 -8.88
N LEU A 50 -2.55 4.65 -8.98
CA LEU A 50 -3.66 4.36 -9.89
C LEU A 50 -3.28 4.91 -11.26
N GLN A 51 -2.84 4.03 -12.17
CA GLN A 51 -2.14 4.48 -13.37
C GLN A 51 -3.07 5.16 -14.38
N ARG A 52 -4.32 4.69 -14.49
CA ARG A 52 -5.31 5.15 -15.47
C ARG A 52 -6.74 5.01 -14.92
N PRO A 53 -7.13 5.80 -13.91
CA PRO A 53 -8.51 5.83 -13.45
C PRO A 53 -9.41 6.47 -14.53
N LYS A 54 -10.66 6.04 -14.61
CA LYS A 54 -11.69 6.56 -15.51
C LYS A 54 -12.71 7.42 -14.77
#